data_AF-A0AAJ6ES67-F1
#
_entry.id   AF-A0AAJ6ES67-F1
#
_cell.length_a   1.000
_cell.length_b   1.000
_cell.length_c   1.000
_cell.angle_alpha   90.00
_cell.angle_beta   90.00
_cell.angle_gamma   90.00
#
_symmetry.space_group_name_H-M   'P 1'
#
loop_
_entity.id
_entity.type
_entity.pdbx_description
1 polymer ?
#
loop_
_entity_poly.entity_id
_entity_poly.type
_entity_poly.pdbx_seq_one_letter_code
_entity_poly.pdbx_strand_id
1 'polypeptide(L)'
;MIARFAVALVVPLAFGVVGSAHAQDVPGIEICTVEKTMERRTSCLQSNVDFLQKTINKLTADHQQKLDAANRQVETLKSSVASLQKLVADLQTAQVKMADDLKKKADALPPKDAAPAAKDTK
;
A
#
# COMPACT_ATOMS: atom_id res chain seq x y z
N MET A 1 -18.02 -5.14 0.62
CA MET A 1 -16.57 -5.02 0.90
C MET A 1 -15.94 -6.35 1.29
N ILE A 2 -16.62 -7.18 2.09
CA ILE A 2 -16.16 -8.52 2.55
C ILE A 2 -15.75 -9.44 1.38
N ALA A 3 -16.51 -9.46 0.29
CA ALA A 3 -16.18 -10.27 -0.90
C ALA A 3 -14.83 -9.90 -1.56
N ARG A 4 -14.42 -8.62 -1.48
CA ARG A 4 -13.13 -8.17 -2.04
C ARG A 4 -11.95 -8.64 -1.19
N PHE A 5 -12.11 -8.66 0.13
CA PHE A 5 -11.10 -9.19 1.05
C PHE A 5 -10.97 -10.71 0.94
N ALA A 6 -12.09 -11.42 0.76
CA ALA A 6 -12.08 -12.86 0.55
C ALA A 6 -11.32 -13.25 -0.73
N VAL A 7 -11.54 -12.52 -1.83
CA VAL A 7 -10.80 -12.77 -3.10
C VAL A 7 -9.31 -12.47 -2.94
N ALA A 8 -8.93 -11.38 -2.24
CA ALA A 8 -7.53 -11.03 -2.03
C ALA A 8 -6.74 -12.07 -1.21
N LEU A 9 -7.41 -12.81 -0.32
CA LEU A 9 -6.80 -13.83 0.54
C LEU A 9 -6.80 -15.22 -0.12
N VAL A 10 -7.85 -15.55 -0.88
CA VAL A 10 -8.02 -16.87 -1.51
C VAL A 10 -7.19 -17.02 -2.79
N VAL A 11 -7.01 -15.94 -3.57
CA VAL A 11 -6.22 -15.93 -4.80
C VAL A 11 -4.77 -16.38 -4.59
N PRO A 12 -3.95 -15.76 -3.71
CA PRO A 12 -2.56 -16.19 -3.53
C PRO A 12 -2.41 -17.62 -2.98
N LEU A 13 -3.39 -18.09 -2.19
CA LEU A 13 -3.43 -19.45 -1.67
C LEU A 13 -3.73 -20.47 -2.79
N ALA A 14 -4.67 -20.14 -3.69
CA ALA A 14 -5.05 -20.98 -4.83
C ALA A 14 -3.98 -21.03 -5.93
N PHE A 15 -3.19 -19.96 -6.08
CA PHE A 15 -2.06 -19.90 -7.02
C PHE A 15 -0.76 -20.52 -6.49
N GLY A 16 -0.80 -21.21 -5.34
CA GLY A 16 0.36 -21.95 -4.84
C GLY A 16 1.55 -21.05 -4.52
N VAL A 17 1.31 -19.79 -4.14
CA VAL A 17 2.35 -18.90 -3.59
C VAL A 17 2.66 -19.31 -2.14
N VAL A 18 2.84 -20.61 -1.91
CA VAL A 18 3.49 -21.14 -0.73
C VAL A 18 4.97 -21.08 -1.09
N GLY A 19 5.68 -20.10 -0.53
CA GLY A 19 7.12 -19.98 -0.74
C GLY A 19 7.78 -21.34 -0.50
N SER A 20 8.48 -21.85 -1.50
CA SER A 20 9.25 -23.08 -1.38
C SER A 20 10.21 -22.93 -0.20
N ALA A 21 9.88 -23.58 0.91
CA ALA A 21 10.80 -23.74 2.02
C ALA A 21 11.85 -24.77 1.58
N HIS A 22 12.75 -24.35 0.70
CA HIS A 22 14.01 -25.06 0.50
C HIS A 22 14.66 -25.10 1.88
N ALA A 23 15.00 -26.31 2.35
CA ALA A 23 15.87 -26.44 3.50
C ALA A 23 17.08 -25.53 3.25
N GLN A 24 17.31 -24.57 4.15
CA GLN A 24 18.48 -23.71 4.05
C GLN A 24 19.66 -24.59 4.42
N ASP A 25 20.41 -25.01 3.41
CA ASP A 25 21.59 -25.81 3.63
C ASP A 25 22.56 -25.02 4.52
N VAL A 26 23.10 -25.69 5.53
CA VAL A 26 24.04 -25.07 6.46
C VAL A 26 25.41 -25.15 5.81
N PRO A 27 25.97 -24.05 5.31
CA PRO A 27 27.13 -24.12 4.41
C PRO A 27 28.32 -24.80 5.10
N GLY A 28 28.82 -25.91 4.55
CA GLY A 28 29.97 -26.62 5.10
C GLY A 28 29.65 -27.61 6.22
N ILE A 29 28.38 -27.88 6.52
CA ILE A 29 28.00 -28.94 7.47
C ILE A 29 28.40 -30.32 6.93
N GLU A 30 28.37 -30.49 5.61
CA GLU A 30 28.86 -31.66 4.88
C GLU A 30 30.36 -31.86 5.08
N ILE A 31 31.14 -30.81 5.28
CA ILE A 31 32.57 -30.91 5.54
C ILE A 31 32.82 -31.26 7.01
N CYS A 32 32.11 -30.62 7.93
CA CYS A 32 32.27 -30.88 9.36
C CYS A 32 31.80 -32.29 9.78
N THR A 33 30.86 -32.89 9.06
CA THR A 33 30.33 -34.23 9.37
C THR A 33 31.19 -35.37 8.83
N VAL A 34 32.00 -35.13 7.80
CA VAL A 34 32.96 -36.10 7.24
C VAL A 34 34.25 -36.19 8.08
N GLU A 35 34.49 -35.22 8.97
CA GLU A 35 35.65 -35.19 9.86
C GLU A 35 35.61 -36.31 10.92
N LYS A 36 36.67 -37.12 10.96
CA LYS A 36 36.74 -38.31 11.82
C LYS A 36 37.37 -38.03 13.18
N THR A 37 38.18 -36.98 13.31
CA THR A 37 38.77 -36.60 14.58
C THR A 37 37.78 -35.74 15.38
N MET A 38 37.46 -36.16 16.61
CA MET A 38 36.42 -35.50 17.42
C MET A 38 36.74 -34.02 17.72
N GLU A 39 38.02 -33.67 17.93
CA GLU A 39 38.41 -32.28 18.17
C GLU A 39 38.20 -31.39 16.93
N ARG A 40 38.62 -31.86 15.75
CA ARG A 40 38.47 -31.10 14.50
C ARG A 40 37.01 -30.98 14.08
N ARG A 41 36.20 -32.02 14.31
CA ARG A 41 34.75 -31.99 14.10
C ARG A 41 34.08 -30.94 14.98
N THR A 42 34.42 -30.90 16.27
CA THR A 42 33.86 -29.93 17.21
C THR A 42 34.26 -28.51 16.85
N SER A 43 35.53 -28.28 16.50
CA SER A 43 36.03 -26.98 16.04
C SER A 43 35.35 -26.50 14.75
N CYS A 44 35.17 -27.38 13.77
CA CYS A 44 34.47 -27.06 12.51
C CYS A 44 33.01 -26.66 12.76
N LEU A 45 32.29 -27.45 13.58
CA LEU A 45 30.90 -27.15 13.94
C LEU A 45 30.77 -25.84 14.71
N GLN A 46 31.70 -25.53 15.62
CA GLN A 46 31.70 -24.27 16.35
C GLN A 46 31.85 -23.07 15.42
N SER A 47 32.84 -23.10 14.51
CA SER A 47 33.02 -22.02 13.54
C SER A 47 31.82 -21.85 12.61
N ASN A 48 31.12 -22.94 12.29
CA ASN A 48 29.90 -22.89 11.49
C ASN A 48 28.75 -22.21 12.24
N VAL A 49 28.52 -22.57 13.51
CA VAL A 49 27.52 -21.93 14.37
C VAL A 49 27.82 -20.44 14.54
N ASP A 50 29.08 -20.06 14.74
CA ASP A 50 29.48 -18.65 14.84
C ASP A 50 29.19 -17.88 13.54
N PHE A 51 29.44 -18.50 12.38
CA PHE A 51 29.11 -17.90 11.08
C PHE A 51 27.60 -17.74 10.90
N LEU A 52 26.81 -18.77 11.21
CA LEU A 52 25.35 -18.71 11.13
C LEU A 52 24.79 -17.65 12.08
N GLN A 53 25.26 -17.59 13.32
CA GLN A 53 24.80 -16.61 14.30
C GLN A 53 25.08 -15.17 13.83
N LYS A 54 26.28 -14.91 13.29
CA LYS A 54 26.62 -13.62 12.70
C LYS A 54 25.73 -13.28 11.50
N THR A 55 25.47 -14.27 10.64
CA THR A 55 24.61 -14.10 9.46
C THR A 55 23.16 -13.81 9.86
N ILE A 56 22.61 -14.55 10.82
CA ILE A 56 21.25 -14.34 11.36
C ILE A 56 21.13 -12.95 11.96
N ASN A 57 22.10 -12.53 12.79
CA ASN A 57 22.09 -11.20 13.40
C ASN A 57 22.13 -10.10 12.32
N LYS A 58 22.95 -10.27 11.28
CA LYS A 58 23.03 -9.33 10.15
C LYS A 58 21.71 -9.26 9.38
N LEU A 59 21.15 -10.41 8.98
CA LEU A 59 19.86 -10.45 8.29
C LEU A 59 18.76 -9.82 9.14
N THR A 60 18.73 -10.11 10.44
CA THR A 60 17.75 -9.55 11.37
C THR A 60 17.85 -8.02 11.41
N ALA A 61 19.06 -7.47 11.51
CA ALA A 61 19.27 -6.02 11.47
C ALA A 61 18.85 -5.40 10.12
N ASP A 62 19.26 -6.02 9.00
CA ASP A 62 18.91 -5.55 7.65
C ASP A 62 17.40 -5.56 7.43
N HIS A 63 16.70 -6.59 7.91
CA HIS A 63 15.24 -6.68 7.83
C HIS A 63 14.56 -5.65 8.73
N GLN A 64 15.04 -5.45 9.95
CA GLN A 64 14.51 -4.42 10.84
C GLN A 64 14.64 -3.03 10.21
N GLN A 65 15.79 -2.72 9.62
CA GLN A 65 16.01 -1.46 8.92
C GLN A 65 15.04 -1.28 7.74
N LYS A 66 14.77 -2.34 6.98
CA LYS A 66 13.78 -2.32 5.89
C LYS A 66 12.36 -2.08 6.40
N LEU A 67 11.97 -2.70 7.52
CA LEU A 67 10.67 -2.49 8.16
C LEU A 67 10.52 -1.04 8.63
N ASP A 68 11.55 -0.49 9.27
CA ASP A 68 11.54 0.90 9.74
C ASP A 68 11.45 1.89 8.58
N ALA A 69 12.18 1.65 7.49
CA ALA A 69 12.09 2.45 6.28
C ALA A 69 10.69 2.38 5.64
N ALA A 70 10.09 1.19 5.55
CA ALA A 70 8.75 1.00 5.04
C ALA A 70 7.69 1.71 5.92
N ASN A 71 7.84 1.66 7.24
CA ASN A 71 6.94 2.37 8.17
C ASN A 71 6.97 3.89 7.95
N ARG A 72 8.14 4.48 7.73
CA ARG A 72 8.26 5.92 7.38
C ARG A 72 7.59 6.26 6.05
N GLN A 73 7.70 5.37 5.05
CA GLN A 73 6.98 5.54 3.78
C GLN A 73 5.47 5.49 4.00
N VAL A 74 4.98 4.56 4.83
CA VAL A 74 3.56 4.46 5.19
C VAL A 74 3.06 5.74 5.86
N GLU A 75 3.82 6.35 6.75
CA GLU A 75 3.46 7.63 7.38
C GLU A 75 3.37 8.77 6.36
N THR A 76 4.33 8.84 5.44
CA THR A 76 4.35 9.83 4.35
C THR A 76 3.16 9.64 3.39
N LEU A 77 2.82 8.39 3.08
CA LEU A 77 1.65 8.06 2.27
C LEU A 77 0.36 8.43 3.00
N LYS A 78 0.25 8.15 4.30
CA LYS A 78 -0.91 8.53 5.12
C LYS A 78 -1.15 10.05 5.12
N SER A 79 -0.10 10.85 5.28
CA SER A 79 -0.24 12.31 5.24
C SER A 79 -0.67 12.82 3.86
N SER A 80 -0.14 12.21 2.80
CA SER A 80 -0.54 12.52 1.42
C SER A 80 -2.00 12.13 1.13
N VAL A 81 -2.47 11.01 1.67
CA VAL A 81 -3.88 10.60 1.56
C VAL A 81 -4.77 11.59 2.31
N ALA A 82 -4.39 12.02 3.52
CA ALA A 82 -5.15 12.99 4.29
C ALA A 82 -5.24 14.35 3.58
N SER A 83 -4.15 14.83 2.96
CA SER A 83 -4.16 16.08 2.20
C SER A 83 -5.05 15.98 0.95
N LEU A 84 -4.97 14.87 0.21
CA LEU A 84 -5.84 14.61 -0.94
C LEU A 84 -7.31 14.51 -0.53
N GLN A 85 -7.63 13.85 0.58
CA GLN A 85 -9.00 13.79 1.11
C GLN A 85 -9.55 15.19 1.41
N LYS A 86 -8.72 16.08 1.97
CA LYS A 86 -9.11 17.48 2.21
C LYS A 86 -9.39 18.23 0.92
N LEU A 87 -8.52 18.11 -0.08
CA LEU A 87 -8.72 18.74 -1.39
C LEU A 87 -9.99 18.24 -2.08
N VAL A 88 -10.31 16.95 -1.98
CA VAL A 88 -11.55 16.39 -2.52
C VAL A 88 -12.77 16.96 -1.81
N ALA A 89 -12.73 17.09 -0.48
CA ALA A 89 -13.81 17.72 0.28
C ALA A 89 -14.00 19.19 -0.11
N ASP A 90 -12.91 19.95 -0.23
CA ASP A 90 -12.94 21.35 -0.64
C ASP A 90 -13.53 21.51 -2.06
N LEU A 91 -13.12 20.66 -3.01
CA LEU A 91 -13.66 20.66 -4.38
C LEU A 91 -15.14 20.25 -4.43
N GLN A 92 -15.56 19.25 -3.65
CA GLN A 92 -16.98 18.87 -3.57
C GLN A 92 -17.83 20.02 -3.02
N THR A 93 -17.37 20.70 -1.96
CA THR A 93 -18.11 21.85 -1.42
C THR A 93 -18.17 23.02 -2.41
N ALA A 94 -17.09 23.29 -3.15
CA ALA A 94 -17.06 24.31 -4.19
C ALA A 94 -18.02 23.96 -5.35
N GLN A 95 -18.07 22.69 -5.76
CA GLN A 95 -18.97 22.22 -6.81
C GLN A 95 -20.44 22.36 -6.40
N VAL A 96 -20.80 21.99 -5.17
CA VAL A 96 -22.17 22.16 -4.65
C VAL A 96 -22.57 23.63 -4.63
N LYS A 97 -21.69 24.52 -4.14
CA LYS A 97 -21.93 25.97 -4.15
C LYS A 97 -22.14 26.51 -5.57
N MET A 98 -21.28 26.14 -6.51
CA MET A 98 -21.41 26.52 -7.93
C MET A 98 -22.72 26.03 -8.53
N ALA A 99 -23.15 24.80 -8.21
CA ALA A 99 -24.41 24.23 -8.67
C ALA A 99 -25.64 24.96 -8.09
N ASP A 100 -25.60 25.34 -6.80
CA ASP A 100 -26.64 26.16 -6.17
C ASP A 100 -26.70 27.59 -6.74
N ASP A 101 -25.55 28.21 -6.99
CA ASP A 101 -25.46 29.54 -7.60
C ASP A 101 -25.99 29.55 -9.04
N LEU A 102 -25.74 28.48 -9.81
CA LEU A 102 -26.32 28.29 -11.15
C LEU A 102 -27.84 28.14 -11.10
N LYS A 103 -28.39 27.39 -10.13
CA LYS A 103 -29.85 27.26 -9.96
C LYS A 103 -30.50 28.59 -9.58
N LYS A 104 -29.90 29.35 -8.64
CA LYS A 104 -30.39 30.69 -8.27
C LYS A 104 -30.34 31.70 -9.41
N LYS A 105 -29.38 31.59 -10.33
CA LYS A 105 -29.33 32.44 -11.53
C LYS A 105 -30.34 32.00 -12.61
N ALA A 106 -30.71 30.72 -12.68
CA ALA A 106 -31.77 30.23 -13.54
C ALA A 106 -33.17 30.67 -13.06
N ASP A 107 -33.40 30.74 -11.74
CA ASP A 107 -34.63 31.27 -11.14
C ASP A 107 -34.73 32.82 -11.14
N ALA A 108 -33.65 33.52 -11.48
CA ALA A 108 -33.60 34.99 -11.55
C ALA A 108 -33.71 35.57 -12.97
N LEU A 109 -34.05 34.76 -13.99
CA LEU A 109 -34.54 35.31 -15.25
C LEU A 109 -36.01 35.72 -15.06
N PRO A 110 -36.34 37.03 -15.06
CA PRO A 110 -37.73 37.44 -15.04
C PRO A 110 -38.44 36.98 -16.32
N PRO A 111 -39.75 36.65 -16.22
CA PRO A 111 -40.57 36.37 -17.38
C PRO A 111 -40.61 37.61 -18.27
N LYS A 112 -40.39 37.41 -19.57
CA LYS A 112 -40.60 38.43 -20.57
C LYS A 112 -42.11 38.53 -20.84
N ASP A 113 -42.86 39.10 -19.89
CA ASP A 113 -44.23 39.58 -20.07
C ASP A 113 -44.16 41.13 -20.14
N ALA A 114 -44.84 41.88 -20.99
CA ALA A 114 -45.89 41.63 -21.97
C ALA A 114 -45.89 42.76 -23.02
N ALA A 115 -46.67 42.56 -24.09
CA ALA A 115 -46.91 43.43 -25.24
C ALA A 115 -47.42 44.86 -24.90
N PRO A 116 -47.63 45.71 -25.92
CA PRO A 116 -49.04 46.00 -26.21
C PRO A 116 -49.41 45.90 -27.69
N ALA A 117 -50.67 45.54 -27.90
CA ALA A 117 -51.38 45.51 -29.18
C ALA A 117 -51.78 46.92 -29.67
N ALA A 118 -52.24 46.96 -30.93
CA ALA A 118 -52.76 48.07 -31.76
C ALA A 118 -51.68 48.86 -32.52
N LYS A 119 -51.74 49.01 -33.86
CA LYS A 119 -52.88 49.50 -34.66
C LYS A 119 -52.90 48.93 -36.10
N ASP A 120 -54.12 48.83 -36.62
CA ASP A 120 -54.57 48.64 -38.00
C ASP A 120 -53.72 49.35 -39.09
N THR A 121 -53.64 48.78 -40.30
CA THR A 121 -54.34 49.25 -41.53
C THR A 121 -53.62 48.74 -42.80
N LYS A 122 -54.42 48.13 -43.69
CA LYS A 122 -54.25 47.87 -45.14
C LYS A 122 -53.76 46.50 -45.59
#